data_AF-E1NTQ0-F1
#
_entry.id   AF-E1NTQ0-F1
#
_cell.length_a   1.000
_cell.length_b   1.000
_cell.length_c   1.000
_cell.angle_alpha   90.00
_cell.angle_beta   90.00
_cell.angle_gamma   90.00
#
_symmetry.space_group_name_H-M   'P 1'
#
loop_
_entity.id
_entity.type
_entity.pdbx_description
1 polymer ?
#
loop_
_entity_poly.entity_id
_entity_poly.type
_entity_poly.pdbx_seq_one_letter_code
_entity_poly.pdbx_strand_id
1 'polypeptide(L)'
;MERITNVSNLLVDLNQNLDFKHAVPLSSGSEQIMGISFVDNYSNLLNLPNFKVMKFLAFKPDGATFDQVSKKLLQLGDLVITSSSNTNIEINHKNAQKGIALMHYAKMKGISTNQVMAIGDNLNDKSMIERAGVSVAMGNAVDEIKALAKHITLKTPKMEWLMQSMNF
;
A
#
# COMPACT_ATOMS: atom_id res chain seq x y z
N MET A 1 9.52 2.45 24.52
CA MET A 1 8.12 1.99 24.49
C MET A 1 7.43 2.34 23.18
N GLU A 2 7.44 3.61 22.73
CA GLU A 2 6.78 4.04 21.48
C GLU A 2 7.18 3.26 20.21
N ARG A 3 8.46 2.91 20.04
CA ARG A 3 8.93 2.16 18.84
C ARG A 3 8.24 0.78 18.71
N ILE A 4 8.20 0.02 19.82
CA ILE A 4 7.55 -1.29 19.86
C ILE A 4 6.05 -1.13 19.59
N THR A 5 5.42 -0.13 20.20
CA THR A 5 4.00 0.19 19.96
C THR A 5 3.72 0.53 18.50
N ASN A 6 4.53 1.36 17.85
CA ASN A 6 4.34 1.74 16.45
C ASN A 6 4.50 0.55 15.50
N VAL A 7 5.50 -0.30 15.71
CA VAL A 7 5.68 -1.53 14.92
C VAL A 7 4.57 -2.53 15.21
N SER A 8 4.10 -2.62 16.45
CA SER A 8 2.98 -3.50 16.81
C SER A 8 1.69 -3.06 16.12
N ASN A 9 1.39 -1.75 16.14
CA ASN A 9 0.25 -1.19 15.42
C ASN A 9 0.35 -1.44 13.91
N LEU A 10 1.55 -1.26 13.33
CA LEU A 10 1.79 -1.58 11.92
C LEU A 10 1.51 -3.05 11.61
N LEU A 11 1.96 -3.98 12.45
CA LEU A 11 1.74 -5.40 12.27
C LEU A 11 0.26 -5.78 12.34
N VAL A 12 -0.50 -5.17 13.24
CA VAL A 12 -1.96 -5.32 13.34
C VAL A 12 -2.65 -4.76 12.09
N ASP A 13 -2.24 -3.57 11.63
CA ASP A 13 -2.81 -2.94 10.43
C ASP A 13 -2.54 -3.76 9.16
N LEU A 14 -1.35 -4.36 9.04
CA LEU A 14 -0.97 -5.21 7.90
C LEU A 14 -1.56 -6.62 7.98
N ASN A 15 -1.95 -7.08 9.16
CA ASN A 15 -2.49 -8.42 9.38
C ASN A 15 -3.70 -8.35 10.33
N GLN A 16 -4.90 -8.23 9.75
CA GLN A 16 -6.15 -8.11 10.52
C GLN A 16 -6.45 -9.32 11.43
N ASN A 17 -5.73 -10.44 11.29
CA ASN A 17 -5.87 -11.61 12.17
C ASN A 17 -4.89 -11.57 13.36
N LEU A 18 -3.97 -10.60 13.40
CA LEU A 18 -3.01 -10.41 14.48
C LEU A 18 -3.53 -9.33 15.43
N ASP A 19 -3.70 -9.66 16.70
CA ASP A 19 -4.03 -8.66 17.71
C ASP A 19 -2.76 -7.98 18.28
N PHE A 20 -2.96 -6.84 18.94
CA PHE A 20 -1.86 -6.06 19.48
C PHE A 20 -1.01 -6.83 20.51
N LYS A 21 -1.62 -7.68 21.34
CA LYS A 21 -0.89 -8.45 22.36
C LYS A 21 0.06 -9.46 21.72
N HIS A 22 -0.33 -10.05 20.60
CA HIS A 22 0.52 -10.95 19.82
C HIS A 22 1.52 -10.20 18.92
N ALA A 23 1.23 -8.95 18.54
CA ALA A 23 2.15 -8.10 17.76
C ALA A 23 3.32 -7.54 18.59
N VAL A 24 3.12 -7.31 19.89
CA VAL A 24 4.17 -6.81 20.81
C VAL A 24 5.41 -7.70 20.85
N PRO A 25 5.33 -9.01 21.11
CA PRO A 25 6.51 -9.87 21.15
C PRO A 25 7.20 -9.99 19.79
N LEU A 26 6.47 -9.89 18.67
CA LEU A 26 7.07 -9.85 17.33
C LEU A 26 7.85 -8.55 17.09
N SER A 27 7.32 -7.44 17.60
CA SER A 27 7.93 -6.11 17.51
C SER A 27 9.13 -5.93 18.43
N SER A 28 9.19 -6.69 19.53
CA SER A 28 10.30 -6.66 20.49
C SER A 28 11.30 -7.80 20.31
N GLY A 29 10.94 -8.85 19.56
CA GLY A 29 11.53 -10.19 19.69
C GLY A 29 12.68 -10.56 18.75
N SER A 30 13.01 -9.77 17.73
CA SER A 30 14.33 -9.80 17.09
C SER A 30 14.41 -8.79 15.96
N GLU A 31 15.48 -8.01 15.95
CA GLU A 31 15.84 -7.11 14.85
C GLU A 31 15.96 -7.85 13.50
N GLN A 32 16.11 -9.17 13.53
CA GLN A 32 16.28 -10.04 12.36
C GLN A 32 14.97 -10.55 11.72
N ILE A 33 13.85 -10.63 12.44
CA ILE A 33 12.60 -11.23 11.89
C ILE A 33 11.94 -10.33 10.83
N MET A 34 12.23 -9.03 10.79
CA MET A 34 11.60 -8.09 9.84
C MET A 34 12.56 -7.30 8.94
N GLY A 35 13.88 -7.52 9.04
CA GLY A 35 14.85 -6.73 8.27
C GLY A 35 14.77 -5.22 8.54
N ILE A 36 14.27 -4.82 9.72
CA ILE A 36 14.09 -3.42 10.10
C ILE A 36 15.38 -2.93 10.75
N SER A 37 16.03 -1.95 10.12
CA SER A 37 17.16 -1.24 10.71
C SER A 37 16.69 0.06 11.35
N PHE A 38 16.78 0.15 12.67
CA PHE A 38 16.52 1.40 13.37
C PHE A 38 17.71 2.34 13.20
N VAL A 39 17.43 3.60 12.88
CA VAL A 39 18.45 4.63 12.76
C VAL A 39 18.10 5.81 13.65
N ASP A 40 19.10 6.35 14.34
CA ASP A 40 18.91 7.51 15.21
C ASP A 40 18.83 8.82 14.42
N ASN A 41 19.42 8.85 13.22
CA ASN A 41 19.39 10.00 12.33
C ASN A 41 19.34 9.56 10.87
N TYR A 42 18.31 9.99 10.14
CA TYR A 42 18.17 9.68 8.70
C TYR A 42 19.33 10.22 7.86
N SER A 43 19.99 11.31 8.29
CA SER A 43 21.14 11.88 7.60
C SER A 43 22.28 10.86 7.43
N ASN A 44 22.46 9.96 8.40
CA ASN A 44 23.47 8.92 8.32
C ASN A 44 23.21 7.95 7.17
N LEU A 45 21.94 7.71 6.82
CA LEU A 45 21.56 6.90 5.66
C LEU A 45 21.65 7.71 4.37
N LEU A 46 21.11 8.93 4.38
CA LEU A 46 21.03 9.78 3.19
C LEU A 46 22.42 10.22 2.69
N ASN A 47 23.43 10.23 3.56
CA ASN A 47 24.81 10.56 3.22
C ASN A 47 25.62 9.35 2.72
N LEU A 48 25.09 8.13 2.76
CA LEU A 48 25.79 6.96 2.25
C LEU A 48 25.90 7.03 0.72
N PRO A 49 27.10 6.75 0.14
CA PRO A 49 27.26 6.74 -1.30
C PRO A 49 26.34 5.69 -1.91
N ASN A 50 25.55 6.09 -2.91
CA ASN A 50 24.59 5.25 -3.63
C ASN A 50 23.36 4.78 -2.82
N PHE A 51 23.08 5.35 -1.64
CA PHE A 51 21.84 5.05 -0.93
C PHE A 51 20.63 5.58 -1.71
N LYS A 52 19.71 4.69 -2.06
CA LYS A 52 18.49 5.03 -2.80
C LYS A 52 17.28 4.84 -1.90
N VAL A 53 16.57 5.93 -1.64
CA VAL A 53 15.27 5.84 -0.98
C VAL A 53 14.23 5.39 -1.98
N MET A 54 13.61 4.24 -1.72
CA MET A 54 12.59 3.67 -2.59
C MET A 54 11.20 4.23 -2.28
N LYS A 55 10.88 4.38 -0.99
CA LYS A 55 9.57 4.79 -0.48
C LYS A 55 9.73 5.38 0.92
N PHE A 56 8.93 6.39 1.24
CA PHE A 56 8.69 6.77 2.63
C PHE A 56 7.30 6.33 3.07
N LEU A 57 7.19 5.95 4.34
CA LEU A 57 5.96 5.54 4.97
C LEU A 57 5.86 6.25 6.32
N ALA A 58 4.77 6.98 6.53
CA ALA A 58 4.52 7.69 7.78
C ALA A 58 3.20 7.25 8.38
N PHE A 59 3.19 7.07 9.70
CA PHE A 59 2.04 6.62 10.46
C PHE A 59 1.66 7.66 11.51
N LYS A 60 0.37 7.79 11.75
CA LYS A 60 -0.19 8.64 12.79
C LYS A 60 -1.32 7.88 13.51
N PRO A 61 -1.01 7.25 14.66
CA PRO A 61 -1.96 6.39 15.39
C PRO A 61 -3.19 7.13 15.93
N ASP A 62 -3.10 8.43 16.17
CA ASP A 62 -4.20 9.25 16.72
C ASP A 62 -5.31 9.58 15.70
N GLY A 63 -5.14 9.15 14.43
CA GLY A 63 -6.14 9.32 13.37
C GLY A 63 -6.24 10.73 12.79
N ALA A 64 -5.39 11.68 13.18
CA ALA A 64 -5.42 13.00 12.55
C ALA A 64 -4.88 12.96 11.11
N THR A 65 -5.42 13.84 10.26
CA THR A 65 -5.20 13.75 8.81
C THR A 65 -3.80 14.21 8.39
N PHE A 66 -3.32 13.68 7.26
CA PHE A 66 -2.08 14.09 6.61
C PHE A 66 -2.30 15.20 5.57
N ASP A 67 -3.49 15.80 5.48
CA ASP A 67 -3.88 16.66 4.35
C ASP A 67 -2.91 17.81 4.08
N GLN A 68 -2.48 18.51 5.14
CA GLN A 68 -1.54 19.62 5.00
C GLN A 68 -0.15 19.16 4.54
N VAL A 69 0.32 18.03 5.09
CA VAL A 69 1.60 17.42 4.72
C VAL A 69 1.56 16.95 3.26
N SER A 70 0.50 16.24 2.88
CA SER A 70 0.29 15.76 1.51
C SER A 70 0.26 16.92 0.51
N LYS A 71 -0.49 18.00 0.80
CA LYS A 71 -0.53 19.19 -0.06
C LYS A 71 0.85 19.81 -0.26
N LYS A 72 1.65 19.93 0.82
CA LYS A 72 2.99 20.51 0.74
C LYS A 72 3.96 19.60 -0.03
N LEU A 73 3.90 18.29 0.18
CA LEU A 73 4.76 17.33 -0.52
C LEU A 73 4.43 17.26 -2.02
N LEU A 74 3.16 17.35 -2.40
CA LEU A 74 2.75 17.37 -3.81
C LEU A 74 3.33 18.57 -4.59
N GLN A 75 3.67 19.67 -3.92
CA GLN A 75 4.30 20.84 -4.56
C GLN A 75 5.73 20.54 -5.03
N LEU A 76 6.36 19.45 -4.60
CA LEU A 76 7.69 19.03 -5.06
C LEU A 76 7.67 18.38 -6.46
N GLY A 77 6.49 18.09 -7.01
CA GLY A 77 6.27 17.74 -8.43
C GLY A 77 6.53 16.28 -8.83
N ASP A 78 7.50 15.60 -8.23
CA ASP A 78 7.90 14.24 -8.64
C ASP A 78 7.36 13.12 -7.73
N LEU A 79 6.38 13.44 -6.89
CA LEU A 79 5.84 12.53 -5.89
C LEU A 79 4.40 12.13 -6.20
N VAL A 80 4.06 10.91 -5.79
CA VAL A 80 2.69 10.43 -5.62
C VAL A 80 2.49 10.08 -4.15
N ILE A 81 1.37 10.53 -3.60
CA ILE A 81 1.02 10.31 -2.20
C ILE A 81 -0.27 9.49 -2.17
N THR A 82 -0.19 8.32 -1.55
CA THR A 82 -1.31 7.39 -1.42
C THR A 82 -1.44 6.96 0.04
N SER A 83 -2.47 6.17 0.36
CA SER A 83 -2.64 5.55 1.67
C SER A 83 -3.09 4.11 1.51
N SER A 84 -2.80 3.29 2.51
CA SER A 84 -3.28 1.91 2.64
C SER A 84 -4.14 1.72 3.89
N SER A 85 -4.24 2.73 4.75
CA SER A 85 -5.12 2.81 5.91
C SER A 85 -5.44 4.28 6.20
N ASN A 86 -6.38 4.54 7.12
CA ASN A 86 -6.69 5.90 7.57
C ASN A 86 -5.59 6.51 8.45
N THR A 87 -4.62 5.70 8.87
CA THR A 87 -3.57 6.07 9.82
C THR A 87 -2.22 6.29 9.15
N ASN A 88 -2.14 6.21 7.80
CA ASN A 88 -0.88 6.29 7.10
C ASN A 88 -0.90 7.13 5.82
N ILE A 89 0.31 7.53 5.40
CA ILE A 89 0.60 7.97 4.05
C ILE A 89 1.83 7.24 3.51
N GLU A 90 1.77 6.98 2.21
CA GLU A 90 2.83 6.40 1.42
C GLU A 90 3.31 7.46 0.42
N ILE A 91 4.61 7.74 0.44
CA ILE A 91 5.22 8.73 -0.45
C ILE A 91 6.16 7.97 -1.38
N ASN A 92 5.81 7.96 -2.65
CA ASN A 92 6.57 7.30 -3.70
C ASN A 92 6.96 8.31 -4.77
N HIS A 93 7.98 7.99 -5.56
CA HIS A 93 8.21 8.68 -6.81
C HIS A 93 7.01 8.47 -7.76
N LYS A 94 6.66 9.46 -8.59
CA LYS A 94 5.50 9.39 -9.51
C LYS A 94 5.51 8.16 -10.44
N ASN A 95 6.68 7.59 -10.73
CA ASN A 95 6.81 6.37 -11.55
C ASN A 95 6.71 5.07 -10.74
N ALA A 96 6.77 5.11 -9.41
CA ALA A 96 6.72 3.95 -8.52
C ALA A 96 5.27 3.69 -8.06
N GLN A 97 4.38 3.42 -9.03
CA GLN A 97 2.97 3.12 -8.79
C GLN A 97 2.65 1.66 -9.17
N LYS A 98 1.75 1.00 -8.42
CA LYS A 98 1.34 -0.39 -8.66
C LYS A 98 0.86 -0.60 -10.09
N GLY A 99 0.04 0.30 -10.62
CA GLY A 99 -0.47 0.21 -11.98
C GLY A 99 0.60 0.32 -13.07
N ILE A 100 1.64 1.13 -12.86
CA ILE A 100 2.77 1.22 -13.79
C ILE A 100 3.54 -0.11 -13.80
N ALA A 101 3.84 -0.63 -12.61
CA ALA A 101 4.53 -1.92 -12.46
C ALA A 101 3.72 -3.08 -13.07
N LEU A 102 2.41 -3.11 -12.83
CA LEU A 102 1.49 -4.12 -13.36
C LEU A 102 1.48 -4.13 -14.90
N MET A 103 1.33 -2.96 -15.53
CA MET A 103 1.31 -2.85 -16.99
C MET A 103 2.67 -3.19 -17.61
N HIS A 104 3.76 -2.79 -16.96
CA HIS A 104 5.11 -3.17 -17.39
C HIS A 104 5.29 -4.69 -17.35
N TYR A 105 4.87 -5.33 -16.26
CA TYR A 105 4.94 -6.78 -16.12
C TYR A 105 4.06 -7.52 -17.14
N ALA A 106 2.81 -7.08 -17.34
CA ALA A 106 1.91 -7.66 -18.36
C ALA A 106 2.53 -7.60 -19.76
N LYS A 107 3.10 -6.44 -20.13
CA LYS A 107 3.82 -6.27 -21.40
C LYS A 107 5.00 -7.24 -21.54
N MET A 108 5.80 -7.41 -20.50
CA MET A 108 6.92 -8.38 -20.51
C MET A 108 6.46 -9.83 -20.73
N LYS A 109 5.21 -10.14 -20.36
CA LYS A 109 4.60 -11.47 -20.54
C LYS A 109 3.82 -11.60 -21.85
N GLY A 110 3.76 -10.57 -22.69
CA GLY A 110 2.94 -10.57 -23.90
C GLY A 110 1.43 -10.59 -23.61
N ILE A 111 1.03 -10.20 -22.39
CA ILE A 111 -0.37 -10.15 -21.96
C ILE A 111 -0.93 -8.77 -22.29
N SER A 112 -2.04 -8.73 -23.03
CA SER A 112 -2.72 -7.47 -23.33
C SER A 112 -3.43 -6.91 -22.10
N THR A 113 -3.60 -5.59 -22.01
CA THR A 113 -4.29 -4.94 -20.89
C THR A 113 -5.69 -5.52 -20.62
N ASN A 114 -6.42 -5.92 -21.66
CA ASN A 114 -7.76 -6.51 -21.55
C ASN A 114 -7.76 -7.89 -20.87
N GLN A 115 -6.61 -8.54 -20.77
CA GLN A 115 -6.42 -9.81 -20.07
C GLN A 115 -5.88 -9.63 -18.65
N VAL A 116 -5.75 -8.38 -18.19
CA VAL A 116 -5.29 -8.06 -16.84
C VAL A 116 -6.47 -7.70 -15.98
N MET A 117 -6.64 -8.45 -14.88
CA MET A 117 -7.54 -8.11 -13.79
C MET A 117 -6.75 -7.48 -12.64
N ALA A 118 -7.18 -6.31 -12.17
CA ALA A 118 -6.71 -5.70 -10.92
C ALA A 118 -7.81 -5.74 -9.87
N ILE A 119 -7.44 -6.15 -8.65
CA ILE A 119 -8.31 -6.20 -7.48
C ILE A 119 -7.68 -5.30 -6.42
N GLY A 120 -8.45 -4.36 -5.87
CA GLY A 120 -7.93 -3.38 -4.91
C GLY A 120 -8.98 -2.90 -3.92
N ASP A 121 -8.51 -2.28 -2.84
CA ASP A 121 -9.36 -1.81 -1.76
C ASP A 121 -9.02 -0.41 -1.26
N ASN A 122 -7.80 0.08 -1.49
CA ASN A 122 -7.37 1.37 -0.98
C ASN A 122 -6.70 2.28 -2.04
N LEU A 123 -6.37 3.52 -1.66
CA LEU A 123 -5.87 4.55 -2.57
C LEU A 123 -4.52 4.20 -3.20
N ASN A 124 -3.70 3.37 -2.55
CA ASN A 124 -2.47 2.84 -3.16
C ASN A 124 -2.73 1.84 -4.31
N ASP A 125 -3.98 1.36 -4.47
CA ASP A 125 -4.42 0.49 -5.57
C ASP A 125 -5.02 1.25 -6.74
N LYS A 126 -5.39 2.53 -6.56
CA LYS A 126 -6.03 3.38 -7.57
C LYS A 126 -5.39 3.24 -8.95
N SER A 127 -4.06 3.37 -9.01
CA SER A 127 -3.30 3.32 -10.26
C SER A 127 -3.45 2.00 -11.04
N MET A 128 -3.62 0.87 -10.38
CA MET A 128 -3.84 -0.42 -11.08
C MET A 128 -5.30 -0.62 -11.44
N ILE A 129 -6.24 -0.14 -10.61
CA ILE A 129 -7.68 -0.14 -10.89
C ILE A 129 -7.99 0.67 -12.15
N GLU A 130 -7.36 1.83 -12.32
CA GLU A 130 -7.55 2.69 -13.50
C GLU A 130 -6.95 2.12 -14.79
N ARG A 131 -5.92 1.26 -14.68
CA ARG A 131 -5.15 0.80 -15.85
C ARG A 131 -5.52 -0.59 -16.34
N ALA A 132 -5.98 -1.47 -15.47
CA ALA A 132 -6.33 -2.83 -15.84
C ALA A 132 -7.57 -2.87 -16.74
N GLY A 133 -7.61 -3.82 -17.69
CA GLY A 133 -8.77 -4.00 -18.56
C GLY A 133 -10.02 -4.44 -17.78
N VAL A 134 -9.80 -5.23 -16.72
CA VAL A 134 -10.82 -5.64 -15.74
C VAL A 134 -10.42 -5.09 -14.38
N SER A 135 -11.30 -4.31 -13.74
CA SER A 135 -11.04 -3.69 -12.45
C SER A 135 -12.12 -4.06 -11.43
N VAL A 136 -11.68 -4.48 -10.24
CA VAL A 136 -12.55 -5.00 -9.18
C VAL A 136 -12.21 -4.30 -7.86
N ALA A 137 -13.19 -3.68 -7.24
CA ALA A 137 -13.08 -3.18 -5.87
C ALA A 137 -13.53 -4.26 -4.88
N MET A 138 -12.75 -4.46 -3.81
CA MET A 138 -13.15 -5.32 -2.69
C MET A 138 -14.39 -4.77 -1.98
N GLY A 139 -15.16 -5.63 -1.30
CA GLY A 139 -16.38 -5.18 -0.61
C GLY A 139 -16.12 -4.14 0.49
N ASN A 140 -14.95 -4.22 1.13
CA ASN A 140 -14.45 -3.25 2.12
C ASN A 140 -13.64 -2.10 1.51
N ALA A 141 -13.59 -1.97 0.19
CA ALA A 141 -12.86 -0.89 -0.46
C ALA A 141 -13.42 0.47 -0.08
N VAL A 142 -12.54 1.49 -0.06
CA VAL A 142 -12.95 2.90 0.10
C VAL A 142 -13.82 3.33 -1.09
N ASP A 143 -14.71 4.30 -0.86
CA ASP A 143 -15.69 4.72 -1.86
C ASP A 143 -15.04 5.21 -3.17
N GLU A 144 -13.89 5.87 -3.07
CA GLU A 144 -13.13 6.30 -4.25
C GLU A 144 -12.72 5.11 -5.13
N ILE A 145 -12.31 3.98 -4.54
CA ILE A 145 -11.92 2.78 -5.29
C ILE A 145 -13.15 2.07 -5.87
N LYS A 146 -14.26 2.01 -5.12
CA LYS A 146 -15.53 1.47 -5.62
C LYS A 146 -16.07 2.24 -6.81
N ALA A 147 -15.92 3.56 -6.81
CA ALA A 147 -16.36 4.43 -7.90
C ALA A 147 -15.51 4.27 -9.18
N LEU A 148 -14.25 3.87 -9.06
CA LEU A 148 -13.34 3.67 -10.19
C LEU A 148 -13.40 2.25 -10.78
N ALA A 149 -13.74 1.25 -9.98
CA ALA A 149 -13.78 -0.14 -10.42
C ALA A 149 -15.04 -0.45 -11.25
N LYS A 150 -14.90 -1.33 -12.25
CA LYS A 150 -16.04 -1.81 -13.06
C LYS A 150 -16.92 -2.81 -12.31
N HIS A 151 -16.34 -3.50 -11.33
CA HIS A 151 -17.03 -4.52 -10.54
C HIS A 151 -16.71 -4.35 -9.05
N ILE A 152 -17.64 -4.81 -8.21
CA ILE A 152 -17.46 -4.85 -6.76
C ILE A 152 -17.64 -6.30 -6.30
N THR A 153 -16.72 -6.80 -5.49
CA THR A 153 -16.76 -8.16 -4.94
C THR A 153 -17.09 -8.16 -3.44
N LEU A 154 -17.17 -9.35 -2.83
CA LEU A 154 -17.32 -9.52 -1.39
C LEU A 154 -16.10 -8.96 -0.63
N LYS A 155 -16.21 -8.86 0.70
CA LYS A 155 -15.09 -8.44 1.55
C LYS A 155 -13.92 -9.44 1.53
N THR A 156 -14.21 -10.73 1.39
CA THR A 156 -13.22 -11.82 1.36
C THR A 156 -13.64 -12.89 0.37
N PRO A 157 -13.62 -12.61 -0.95
CA PRO A 157 -14.04 -13.58 -1.95
C PRO A 157 -12.99 -14.68 -2.11
N LYS A 158 -13.45 -15.91 -2.35
CA LYS A 158 -12.59 -16.93 -2.95
C LYS A 158 -12.39 -16.58 -4.43
N MET A 159 -11.18 -16.77 -4.96
CA MET A 159 -10.90 -16.44 -6.37
C MET A 159 -11.82 -17.20 -7.33
N GLU A 160 -12.09 -18.48 -7.06
CA GLU A 160 -13.03 -19.30 -7.84
C GLU A 160 -14.42 -18.68 -7.91
N TRP A 161 -14.93 -18.19 -6.78
CA TRP A 161 -16.22 -17.52 -6.70
C TRP A 161 -16.22 -16.20 -7.49
N LEU A 162 -15.13 -15.43 -7.40
CA LEU A 162 -14.98 -14.18 -8.14
C LEU A 162 -15.01 -14.44 -9.65
N MET A 163 -14.24 -15.41 -10.13
CA MET A 163 -14.19 -15.76 -11.55
C MET A 163 -15.56 -16.23 -12.06
N GLN A 164 -16.24 -17.11 -11.31
CA GLN A 164 -17.59 -17.58 -11.65
C GLN A 164 -18.62 -16.44 -11.69
N SER A 165 -18.61 -15.55 -10.69
CA SER A 165 -19.58 -14.43 -10.63
C SER A 165 -19.39 -13.39 -11.73
N MET A 166 -18.21 -13.36 -12.34
CA MET A 166 -17.86 -12.46 -13.44
C MET A 166 -17.86 -13.14 -14.82
N ASN A 167 -18.27 -14.41 -14.89
CA ASN A 167 -18.31 -15.23 -16.12
C ASN A 167 -16.95 -15.37 -16.84
N PHE A 168 -15.87 -15.55 -16.07
CA PHE A 168 -14.54 -15.92 -16.60
C PHE A 168 -14.29 -17.43 -16.56
#